data_AF-A0A973W273-F1
#
_entry.id   AF-A0A973W273-F1
#
_cell.length_a   1.000
_cell.length_b   1.000
_cell.length_c   1.000
_cell.angle_alpha   90.00
_cell.angle_beta   90.00
_cell.angle_gamma   90.00
#
_symmetry.space_group_name_H-M   'P 1'
#
loop_
_entity.id
_entity.type
_entity.pdbx_description
1 polymer ?
#
loop_
_entity_poly.entity_id
_entity_poly.type
_entity_poly.pdbx_seq_one_letter_code
_entity_poly.pdbx_strand_id
1 'polypeptide(L)' 'MPITRKPIEIPPEVACQFAADMKAYHDDIRRDGIAVGTRHMLLEHMPAGQSFG' A
#
# COMPACT_ATOMS: atom_id res chain seq x y z
N MET A 1 11.64 -32.76 -12.54
CA MET A 1 13.06 -32.40 -12.74
C MET A 1 13.44 -31.41 -11.64
N PRO A 2 14.51 -31.63 -10.86
CA PRO A 2 14.96 -30.65 -9.89
C PRO A 2 15.49 -29.42 -10.63
N ILE A 3 14.99 -28.25 -10.27
CA ILE A 3 15.49 -26.97 -10.81
C ILE A 3 16.69 -26.58 -9.94
N THR A 4 17.88 -26.97 -10.35
CA THR A 4 19.14 -26.45 -9.80
C THR A 4 19.40 -25.08 -10.43
N ARG A 5 18.95 -24.01 -9.77
CA ARG A 5 19.32 -22.63 -10.13
C ARG A 5 20.63 -22.26 -9.44
N LYS A 6 21.55 -21.69 -10.22
CA LYS A 6 22.74 -21.05 -9.66
C LYS A 6 22.32 -19.87 -8.78
N PRO A 7 23.06 -19.58 -7.69
CA PRO A 7 22.85 -18.36 -6.91
C PRO A 7 22.98 -17.14 -7.82
N ILE A 8 22.07 -16.18 -7.66
CA ILE A 8 22.12 -14.92 -8.40
C ILE A 8 23.00 -13.97 -7.60
N GLU A 9 24.13 -13.59 -8.17
CA GLU A 9 24.95 -12.50 -7.64
C GLU A 9 24.32 -11.17 -8.05
N ILE A 10 23.81 -10.44 -7.07
CA ILE A 10 23.18 -9.14 -7.29
C ILE A 10 24.17 -8.06 -6.86
N PRO A 11 24.54 -7.12 -7.74
CA PRO A 11 25.38 -5.99 -7.36
C PRO A 11 24.73 -5.15 -6.25
N PRO A 12 25.52 -4.57 -5.33
CA PRO A 12 25.00 -3.83 -4.18
C PRO A 12 24.13 -2.63 -4.59
N GLU A 13 24.48 -1.96 -5.69
CA GLU A 13 23.73 -0.82 -6.24
C GLU A 13 22.31 -1.23 -6.66
N VAL A 14 22.18 -2.40 -7.31
CA VAL A 14 20.89 -2.95 -7.76
C VAL A 14 20.04 -3.37 -6.56
N ALA A 15 20.67 -3.96 -5.53
CA ALA A 15 19.98 -4.32 -4.30
C ALA A 15 19.45 -3.08 -3.54
N CYS A 16 20.23 -2.00 -3.49
CA CYS A 16 19.81 -0.73 -2.90
C CYS A 16 18.63 -0.10 -3.64
N GLN A 17 18.66 -0.08 -4.98
CA GLN A 17 17.55 0.44 -5.78
C GLN A 17 16.28 -0.39 -5.57
N PHE A 18 16.39 -1.72 -5.59
CA PHE A 18 15.26 -2.61 -5.33
C PHE A 18 14.63 -2.38 -3.95
N ALA A 19 15.45 -2.20 -2.91
CA ALA A 19 14.96 -1.90 -1.57
C ALA A 19 14.23 -0.55 -1.51
N ALA A 20 14.73 0.47 -2.22
CA ALA A 20 14.07 1.77 -2.33
C ALA A 20 12.72 1.68 -3.04
N ASP A 21 12.65 0.94 -4.15
CA ASP A 21 11.43 0.73 -4.93
C ASP A 21 10.38 -0.03 -4.10
N MET A 22 10.79 -1.06 -3.35
CA MET A 22 9.92 -1.81 -2.44
C MET A 22 9.37 -0.93 -1.31
N LYS A 23 10.19 -0.02 -0.79
CA LYS A 23 9.75 0.94 0.23
C LYS A 23 8.72 1.93 -0.34
N ALA A 24 8.97 2.46 -1.53
CA ALA A 24 8.04 3.37 -2.20
C ALA A 24 6.70 2.68 -2.52
N TYR A 25 6.73 1.43 -2.97
CA TYR A 25 5.53 0.62 -3.16
C TYR A 25 4.74 0.43 -1.85
N HIS A 26 5.43 0.19 -0.73
CA HIS A 26 4.77 0.05 0.57
C HIS A 26 4.18 1.38 1.08
N ASP A 27 4.85 2.50 0.84
CA ASP A 27 4.33 3.82 1.20
C ASP A 27 3.12 4.24 0.35
N ASP A 28 3.00 3.74 -0.90
CA ASP A 28 1.81 3.92 -1.74
C ASP A 28 0.59 3.10 -1.24
N ILE A 29 0.82 2.07 -0.42
CA ILE A 29 -0.23 1.34 0.32
C ILE A 29 -0.81 2.19 1.47
N ARG A 30 -0.40 3.46 1.65
CA ARG A 30 -1.10 4.45 2.50
C ARG A 30 -2.47 4.90 1.94
N ARG A 31 -3.06 4.15 0.99
CA ARG A 31 -4.47 4.28 0.57
C ARG A 31 -5.46 4.29 1.74
N ASP A 32 -5.10 3.66 2.86
CA ASP A 32 -5.94 3.67 4.06
C ASP A 32 -6.09 5.08 4.66
N GLY A 33 -5.08 5.94 4.56
CA GLY A 33 -5.18 7.33 5.02
C GLY A 33 -6.18 8.15 4.21
N ILE A 34 -6.24 7.94 2.89
CA ILE A 34 -7.20 8.59 2.00
C ILE A 34 -8.61 8.01 2.22
N ALA A 35 -8.72 6.70 2.43
CA ALA A 35 -9.99 6.05 2.74
C ALA A 35 -10.56 6.49 4.11
N VAL A 36 -9.71 6.72 5.11
CA VAL A 36 -10.12 7.26 6.43
C VAL A 36 -10.53 8.73 6.31
N GLY A 37 -9.75 9.57 5.62
CA GLY A 37 -10.11 10.98 5.39
C GLY A 37 -11.43 11.14 4.62
N THR A 38 -11.63 10.33 3.57
CA THR A 38 -12.86 10.31 2.78
C THR A 38 -14.06 9.80 3.59
N ARG A 39 -13.88 8.74 4.41
CA ARG A 39 -14.93 8.26 5.32
C ARG A 39 -15.29 9.29 6.40
N HIS A 40 -14.29 9.99 6.94
CA HIS A 40 -14.52 11.04 7.92
C HIS A 40 -15.35 12.19 7.34
N MET A 41 -14.95 12.71 6.16
CA MET A 41 -15.73 13.74 5.46
C MET A 41 -17.15 13.27 5.10
N LEU A 42 -17.30 12.02 4.64
CA LEU A 42 -18.62 11.46 4.31
C LEU A 42 -19.53 11.32 5.55
N LEU A 43 -18.97 11.01 6.72
CA LEU A 43 -19.72 10.96 7.98
C LEU A 43 -20.10 12.35 8.49
N GLU A 44 -19.23 13.35 8.33
CA GLU A 44 -19.54 14.75 8.68
C GLU A 44 -20.66 15.35 7.81
N HIS A 45 -20.81 14.87 6.57
CA HIS A 45 -21.87 15.30 5.64
C HIS A 45 -23.09 14.36 5.58
N MET A 46 -23.12 13.30 6.39
CA MET A 46 -24.29 12.41 6.45
C MET A 46 -25.43 13.14 7.17
N PRO A 47 -26.59 13.36 6.53
CA PRO A 47 -27.68 14.08 7.15
C PRO A 47 -28.21 13.29 8.36
N ALA A 48 -28.21 13.92 9.53
CA ALA A 48 -28.77 13.35 10.75
C ALA A 48 -30.28 13.16 10.58
N GLY A 49 -30.70 11.93 10.29
CA GLY A 49 -32.11 11.55 10.30
C GLY A 49 -32.58 10.80 9.06
N GLN A 50 -32.29 9.50 9.02
CA GLN A 50 -33.32 8.56 8.56
C GLN A 50 -33.69 7.69 9.75
N SER A 51 -34.75 8.12 10.43
CA SER A 51 -35.49 7.29 11.38
C SER A 51 -36.01 6.08 10.60
N PHE A 52 -35.52 4.88 10.93
CA PHE A 52 -36.24 3.67 10.56
C PHE A 52 -37.52 3.63 11.39
N GLY A 53 -38.63 4.00 10.76
CA GLY A 53 -39.98 3.70 11.21
C GLY A 53 -40.54 2.54 10.40
#